data_AF-A0A6C0J6G9-F1
#
_entry.id   AF-A0A6C0J6G9-F1
#
_cell.length_a   1.000
_cell.length_b   1.000
_cell.length_c   1.000
_cell.angle_alpha   90.00
_cell.angle_beta   90.00
_cell.angle_gamma   90.00
#
_symmetry.space_group_name_H-M   'P 1'
#
loop_
_entity.id
_entity.type
_entity.pdbx_description
1 polymer ?
#
loop_
_entity_poly.entity_id
_entity_poly.type
_entity_poly.pdbx_seq_one_letter_code
_entity_poly.pdbx_strand_id
1 'polypeptide(L)'
;MIQLILYFLIGSLAGISMGTVGVGAGVISIPLLTYCGMSINNAVGAGLFMQLLPQSLPGFYLYHKKGYIDYLSSCVVVLGSLVGILCGAYLITNDYISEKMLYKLLTILLIIVSIYYTKKSFFD
;
A
#
# COMPACT_ATOMS: atom_id res chain seq x y z
N MET A 1 -19.87 -14.70 8.12
CA MET A 1 -19.81 -15.13 6.70
C MET A 1 -19.76 -13.95 5.72
N ILE A 2 -20.72 -13.01 5.74
CA ILE A 2 -20.75 -11.86 4.81
C ILE A 2 -19.49 -10.99 4.88
N GLN A 3 -18.99 -10.67 6.07
CA GLN A 3 -17.76 -9.87 6.23
C GLN A 3 -16.51 -10.53 5.63
N LEU A 4 -16.38 -11.86 5.73
CA LEU A 4 -15.25 -12.58 5.13
C LEU A 4 -15.27 -12.50 3.60
N ILE A 5 -16.47 -12.55 3.00
CA ILE A 5 -16.65 -12.36 1.56
C ILE A 5 -16.25 -10.94 1.16
N LEU A 6 -16.65 -9.93 1.94
CA LEU A 6 -16.26 -8.53 1.70
C LEU A 6 -14.74 -8.35 1.78
N TYR A 7 -14.08 -8.90 2.81
CA TYR A 7 -12.62 -8.80 2.94
C TYR A 7 -11.89 -9.50 1.80
N PHE A 8 -12.40 -10.66 1.34
CA PHE A 8 -11.86 -11.34 0.16
C PHE A 8 -12.00 -10.50 -1.12
N LEU A 9 -13.15 -9.86 -1.34
CA LEU A 9 -13.37 -8.97 -2.49
C LEU A 9 -12.46 -7.74 -2.43
N ILE A 10 -12.32 -7.11 -1.26
CA ILE A 10 -11.40 -5.99 -1.05
C ILE A 10 -9.96 -6.41 -1.33
N GLY A 11 -9.56 -7.59 -0.85
CA GLY A 11 -8.24 -8.16 -1.10
C GLY A 11 -7.97 -8.42 -2.58
N SER A 12 -8.97 -8.94 -3.29
CA SER A 12 -8.89 -9.23 -4.73
C SER A 12 -8.76 -7.94 -5.55
N LEU A 13 -9.60 -6.94 -5.28
CA LEU A 13 -9.53 -5.63 -5.93
C LEU A 13 -8.17 -4.97 -5.70
N ALA A 14 -7.70 -4.97 -4.45
CA ALA A 14 -6.41 -4.39 -4.11
C ALA A 14 -5.24 -5.15 -4.78
N GLY A 15 -5.34 -6.47 -4.92
CA GLY A 15 -4.35 -7.29 -5.62
C GLY A 15 -4.28 -6.98 -7.12
N ILE A 16 -5.43 -6.79 -7.77
CA ILE A 16 -5.48 -6.37 -9.19
C ILE A 16 -4.81 -5.01 -9.35
N SER A 17 -5.16 -4.04 -8.50
CA SER A 17 -4.57 -2.70 -8.57
C SER A 17 -3.05 -2.70 -8.34
N MET A 18 -2.55 -3.52 -7.42
CA MET A 18 -1.12 -3.70 -7.19
C MET A 18 -0.43 -4.29 -8.43
N GLY A 19 -1.04 -5.29 -9.07
CA GLY A 19 -0.49 -5.93 -10.27
C GLY A 19 -0.47 -5.05 -11.52
N THR A 20 -1.40 -4.09 -11.65
CA THR A 20 -1.48 -3.22 -12.84
C THR A 20 -0.74 -1.90 -12.68
N VAL A 21 -0.90 -1.21 -11.53
CA VAL A 21 -0.38 0.14 -11.31
C VAL A 21 0.85 0.13 -10.39
N GLY A 22 1.08 -0.95 -9.64
CA GLY A 22 2.13 -0.98 -8.61
C GLY A 22 1.84 -0.08 -7.41
N VAL A 23 0.65 0.50 -7.33
CA VAL A 23 0.22 1.28 -6.16
C VAL A 23 -0.02 0.29 -5.03
N GLY A 24 0.82 0.37 -4.00
CA GLY A 24 0.74 -0.47 -2.82
C GLY A 24 -0.71 -0.58 -2.34
N ALA A 25 -1.16 -1.82 -2.13
CA ALA A 25 -2.56 -2.15 -1.83
C ALA A 25 -3.17 -1.32 -0.71
N GLY A 26 -2.35 -0.71 0.16
CA GLY A 26 -2.78 0.19 1.23
C GLY A 26 -3.67 1.35 0.79
N VAL A 27 -3.50 1.91 -0.42
CA VAL A 27 -4.30 3.06 -0.89
C VAL A 27 -5.79 2.71 -1.03
N ILE A 28 -6.09 1.49 -1.49
CA ILE A 28 -7.47 1.02 -1.72
C ILE A 28 -7.95 0.18 -0.54
N SER A 29 -7.12 -0.73 -0.03
CA SER A 29 -7.51 -1.66 1.03
C SER A 29 -7.74 -0.96 2.38
N ILE A 30 -6.90 0.00 2.80
CA ILE A 30 -7.04 0.63 4.12
C ILE A 30 -8.38 1.41 4.25
N PRO A 31 -8.77 2.27 3.30
CA PRO A 31 -10.06 2.95 3.37
C PRO A 31 -11.25 1.99 3.33
N LEU A 32 -11.21 0.96 2.47
CA LEU A 32 -12.31 -0.01 2.36
C LEU A 32 -12.46 -0.88 3.61
N LEU A 33 -11.34 -1.31 4.20
CA LEU A 33 -11.35 -2.11 5.42
C LEU A 33 -11.81 -1.28 6.63
N THR A 34 -11.37 -0.02 6.72
CA THR A 34 -11.87 0.89 7.77
C THR A 34 -13.34 1.23 7.60
N TYR A 35 -13.82 1.41 6.36
CA TYR A 35 -15.23 1.55 6.05
C TYR A 35 -16.05 0.32 6.48
N CYS A 36 -15.49 -0.88 6.37
CA CYS A 36 -16.12 -2.12 6.85
C CYS A 36 -16.05 -2.29 8.38
N GLY A 37 -15.62 -1.28 9.13
CA GLY A 37 -15.61 -1.26 10.60
C GLY A 37 -14.31 -1.75 11.24
N MET A 38 -13.24 -1.97 10.46
CA MET A 38 -11.94 -2.36 11.00
C MET A 38 -11.20 -1.12 11.53
N SER A 39 -10.53 -1.23 12.69
CA SER A 39 -9.71 -0.12 13.20
C SER A 39 -8.59 0.19 12.20
N ILE A 40 -8.15 1.46 12.15
CA ILE A 40 -7.14 1.86 11.17
C ILE A 40 -5.81 1.13 11.37
N ASN A 41 -5.43 0.85 12.61
CA ASN A 41 -4.23 0.07 12.92
C ASN A 41 -4.32 -1.36 12.38
N ASN A 42 -5.48 -2.01 12.54
CA ASN A 42 -5.72 -3.35 11.99
C ASN A 42 -5.76 -3.31 10.45
N ALA A 43 -6.35 -2.27 9.85
CA ALA A 43 -6.38 -2.09 8.40
C ALA A 43 -4.99 -1.90 7.79
N VAL A 44 -4.14 -1.12 8.44
CA VAL A 44 -2.73 -0.97 8.05
C VAL A 44 -1.99 -2.32 8.19
N GLY A 45 -2.17 -3.02 9.31
CA GLY A 45 -1.56 -4.33 9.53
C GLY A 45 -1.98 -5.37 8.49
N ALA A 46 -3.27 -5.44 8.16
CA ALA A 46 -3.79 -6.30 7.10
C ALA A 46 -3.22 -5.94 5.73
N GLY A 47 -3.10 -4.64 5.42
CA GLY A 47 -2.48 -4.16 4.20
C GLY A 47 -1.00 -4.54 4.07
N LEU A 48 -0.23 -4.50 5.17
CA LEU A 48 1.16 -4.97 5.21
C LEU A 48 1.24 -6.48 4.98
N PHE A 49 0.39 -7.26 5.63
CA PHE A 49 0.33 -8.71 5.45
C PHE A 49 -0.01 -9.10 4.01
N MET A 50 -0.99 -8.42 3.41
CA MET A 50 -1.37 -8.62 2.01
C MET A 50 -0.22 -8.33 1.04
N GLN A 51 0.55 -7.27 1.31
CA GLN A 51 1.67 -6.87 0.46
C GLN A 51 2.89 -7.78 0.60
N LEU A 52 3.16 -8.34 1.78
CA LEU A 52 4.42 -9.02 2.09
C LEU A 52 4.75 -10.19 1.14
N LEU A 53 3.87 -11.19 1.05
CA LEU A 53 4.09 -12.39 0.24
C LEU A 53 3.01 -12.60 -0.83
N PRO A 54 1.70 -12.49 -0.52
CA PRO A 54 0.66 -12.87 -1.47
C PRO A 54 0.63 -11.98 -2.72
N GLN A 55 0.89 -10.69 -2.58
CA GLN A 55 0.84 -9.73 -3.70
C GLN A 55 2.21 -9.50 -4.34
N SER A 56 3.24 -9.20 -3.52
CA SER A 56 4.54 -8.78 -4.06
C SER A 56 5.32 -9.92 -4.72
N LEU A 57 5.23 -11.15 -4.21
CA LEU A 57 6.03 -12.26 -4.75
C LEU A 57 5.57 -12.68 -6.17
N PRO A 58 4.26 -12.92 -6.44
CA PRO A 58 3.81 -13.20 -7.80
C PRO A 58 4.01 -12.02 -8.75
N GLY A 59 3.77 -10.79 -8.29
CA GLY A 59 4.00 -9.58 -9.07
C GLY A 59 5.46 -9.43 -9.49
N PHE A 60 6.38 -9.55 -8.53
CA PHE A 60 7.82 -9.55 -8.78
C PHE A 60 8.20 -10.62 -9.81
N TYR A 61 7.72 -11.86 -9.66
CA TYR A 61 8.05 -12.94 -10.59
C TYR A 61 7.60 -12.63 -12.03
N LEU A 62 6.40 -12.09 -12.21
CA LEU A 62 5.87 -11.74 -13.54
C LEU A 62 6.66 -10.59 -14.19
N TYR A 63 7.01 -9.56 -13.43
CA TYR A 63 7.81 -8.43 -13.92
C TYR A 63 9.28 -8.82 -14.17
N HIS A 64 9.83 -9.69 -13.32
CA HIS A 64 11.15 -10.29 -13.50
C HIS A 64 11.24 -11.05 -14.81
N LYS A 65 10.26 -11.92 -15.10
CA LYS A 65 10.20 -12.70 -16.34
C LYS A 65 10.13 -11.83 -17.60
N LYS A 66 9.59 -10.61 -17.49
CA LYS A 66 9.54 -9.62 -18.57
C LYS A 66 10.78 -8.75 -18.68
N GLY A 67 11.74 -8.86 -17.76
CA GLY A 67 12.96 -8.06 -17.75
C GLY A 67 12.75 -6.60 -17.36
N TYR A 68 11.66 -6.27 -16.67
CA TYR A 68 11.33 -4.89 -16.28
C TYR A 68 12.01 -4.42 -14.98
N ILE A 69 12.84 -5.26 -14.36
CA ILE A 69 13.44 -4.99 -13.06
C ILE A 69 14.90 -4.59 -13.24
N ASP A 70 15.21 -3.33 -12.96
CA ASP A 70 16.58 -2.88 -12.71
C ASP A 70 16.96 -3.17 -11.25
N TYR A 71 17.79 -4.19 -11.04
CA TYR A 71 18.16 -4.66 -9.70
C TYR A 71 18.95 -3.64 -8.89
N LEU A 72 19.80 -2.83 -9.52
CA LEU A 72 20.64 -1.90 -8.78
C LEU A 72 19.77 -0.80 -8.18
N SER A 73 18.97 -0.15 -9.02
CA SER A 73 17.98 0.85 -8.59
C SER A 73 16.98 0.26 -7.59
N SER A 74 16.49 -0.95 -7.85
CA SER A 74 15.55 -1.63 -6.95
C SER A 74 16.14 -1.91 -5.57
N CYS A 75 17.41 -2.32 -5.48
CA CYS A 75 18.05 -2.65 -4.21
C CYS A 75 18.23 -1.40 -3.33
N VAL A 76 18.58 -0.27 -3.93
CA VAL A 76 18.66 1.02 -3.22
C VAL A 76 17.30 1.44 -2.69
N VAL A 77 16.23 1.28 -3.50
CA VAL A 77 14.85 1.57 -3.06
C VAL A 77 14.46 0.65 -1.90
N VAL A 78 14.79 -0.64 -1.96
CA VAL A 78 14.51 -1.60 -0.88
C VAL A 78 15.17 -1.17 0.42
N LEU A 79 16.46 -0.81 0.40
CA LEU A 79 17.17 -0.37 1.60
C LEU A 79 16.56 0.90 2.20
N GLY A 80 16.24 1.90 1.37
CA GLY A 80 15.54 3.10 1.82
C GLY A 80 14.15 2.80 2.39
N SER A 81 13.42 1.89 1.75
CA SER A 81 12.09 1.47 2.21
C SER A 81 12.13 0.73 3.55
N LEU A 82 13.15 -0.10 3.80
CA LEU A 82 13.33 -0.81 5.06
C LEU A 82 13.47 0.18 6.22
N VAL A 83 14.32 1.19 6.07
CA VAL A 83 14.50 2.24 7.08
C VAL A 83 13.18 3.00 7.30
N GLY A 84 12.52 3.42 6.22
CA GLY A 84 11.26 4.15 6.29
C GLY A 84 10.14 3.35 6.98
N ILE A 85 9.99 2.07 6.64
CA ILE A 85 8.99 1.17 7.23
C ILE A 85 9.28 0.94 8.71
N LEU A 86 10.53 0.66 9.09
CA LEU A 86 10.90 0.45 10.48
C LEU A 86 10.63 1.69 11.33
N CYS A 87 11.04 2.87 10.86
CA CYS A 87 10.76 4.13 11.54
C CYS A 87 9.25 4.41 11.64
N GLY A 88 8.51 4.29 10.55
CA GLY A 88 7.07 4.54 10.53
C GLY A 88 6.28 3.58 11.41
N ALA A 89 6.58 2.28 11.34
CA ALA A 89 5.96 1.26 12.17
C ALA A 89 6.30 1.46 13.65
N TYR A 90 7.55 1.82 13.98
CA TYR A 90 7.96 2.12 15.36
C TYR A 90 7.19 3.33 15.92
N LEU A 91 7.02 4.40 15.14
CA LEU A 91 6.27 5.58 15.58
C LEU A 91 4.80 5.28 15.87
N ILE A 92 4.16 4.41 15.08
CA ILE A 92 2.76 4.02 15.29
C ILE A 92 2.63 3.05 16.47
N THR A 93 3.51 2.04 16.56
CA THR A 93 3.44 1.00 17.60
C THR A 93 3.76 1.51 19.02
N ASN A 94 4.45 2.64 19.14
CA ASN A 94 4.71 3.31 20.42
C ASN A 94 3.77 4.49 20.68
N ASP A 95 2.64 4.58 19.97
CA ASP A 95 1.60 5.59 20.17
C ASP A 95 2.07 7.06 20.00
N TYR A 96 3.21 7.31 19.34
CA TYR A 96 3.66 8.67 19.02
C TYR A 96 2.76 9.33 17.96
N ILE A 97 2.05 8.53 17.15
CA ILE A 97 1.15 9.00 16.10
C ILE A 97 -0.28 8.54 16.42
N SER A 98 -1.17 9.49 16.66
CA SER A 98 -2.61 9.20 16.85
C SER A 98 -3.29 8.74 15.57
N GLU A 99 -4.40 7.99 15.70
CA GLU A 99 -5.21 7.55 14.55
C GLU A 99 -5.67 8.72 13.66
N LYS A 100 -6.08 9.85 14.27
CA LYS A 100 -6.46 11.06 13.52
C LYS A 100 -5.30 11.59 12.67
N MET A 101 -4.08 11.55 13.20
CA MET A 101 -2.89 11.98 12.47
C MET A 101 -2.56 11.01 11.34
N LEU A 102 -2.79 9.71 11.53
CA LEU A 102 -2.63 8.70 10.48
C LEU A 102 -3.61 8.93 9.30
N TYR A 103 -4.89 9.20 9.59
CA TYR A 103 -5.86 9.58 8.56
C TYR A 103 -5.43 10.86 7.81
N LYS A 104 -4.93 11.86 8.54
CA LYS A 104 -4.45 13.13 7.95
C LYS A 104 -3.23 12.90 7.05
N LEU A 105 -2.27 12.10 7.48
CA LEU A 105 -1.09 11.73 6.70
C LEU A 105 -1.48 10.98 5.42
N LEU A 106 -2.36 9.97 5.54
CA LEU A 106 -2.87 9.24 4.39
C LEU A 106 -3.55 10.20 3.39
N THR A 107 -4.41 11.09 3.88
CA THR A 107 -5.14 12.05 3.04
C THR A 107 -4.19 12.98 2.29
N ILE A 108 -3.20 13.56 2.97
CA ILE A 108 -2.20 14.45 2.36
C ILE A 108 -1.44 13.71 1.27
N LEU A 109 -0.98 12.48 1.56
CA LEU A 109 -0.24 11.67 0.61
C LEU A 109 -1.06 11.38 -0.65
N LEU A 110 -2.34 11.01 -0.49
CA LEU A 110 -3.24 10.74 -1.61
C LEU A 110 -3.51 11.98 -2.46
N ILE A 111 -3.67 13.15 -1.85
CA ILE A 111 -3.85 14.41 -2.58
C ILE A 111 -2.60 14.74 -3.40
N ILE A 112 -1.40 14.60 -2.82
CA ILE A 112 -0.14 14.86 -3.52
C ILE A 112 0.00 13.92 -4.72
N VAL A 113 -0.23 12.61 -4.52
CA VAL A 113 -0.18 11.61 -5.59
C VAL A 113 -1.21 11.91 -6.67
N SER A 114 -2.44 12.26 -6.28
CA SER A 114 -3.50 12.64 -7.21
C SER A 114 -3.09 13.83 -8.08
N ILE A 115 -2.59 14.92 -7.46
CA ILE A 115 -2.15 16.12 -8.20
C ILE A 115 -1.03 15.78 -9.17
N TYR A 116 -0.07 14.96 -8.75
CA TYR A 116 1.05 14.55 -9.59
C TYR A 116 0.58 13.78 -10.84
N TYR A 117 -0.25 12.75 -10.67
CA TYR A 117 -0.76 11.97 -11.80
C TYR A 117 -1.71 12.76 -12.69
N THR A 118 -2.53 13.66 -12.14
CA THR A 118 -3.34 14.58 -12.95
C THR A 118 -2.45 15.46 -13.81
N LYS A 119 -1.42 16.09 -13.24
CA LYS A 119 -0.50 16.91 -14.05
C LYS A 119 0.18 16.08 -15.13
N LYS A 120 0.67 14.89 -14.79
CA LYS A 120 1.30 14.02 -15.79
C LYS A 120 0.34 13.62 -16.91
N SER A 121 -0.91 13.28 -16.58
CA SER A 121 -1.92 12.86 -17.56
C SER A 121 -2.45 13.99 -18.46
N PHE A 122 -2.35 15.25 -18.03
CA PHE A 122 -2.87 16.40 -18.78
C PHE A 122 -1.79 17.18 -19.54
N PHE A 123 -0.51 16.99 -19.18
CA PHE A 123 0.61 17.74 -19.76
C PHE A 123 1.66 16.87 -20.48
N ASP A 124 1.53 15.54 -20.46
CA ASP A 124 2.19 14.60 -21.38
C ASP A 124 1.14 14.03 -22.37
#